data_AF-A0A970WYZ3-F1
#
_entry.id   AF-A0A970WYZ3-F1
#
_cell.length_a   1.000
_cell.length_b   1.000
_cell.length_c   1.000
_cell.angle_alpha   90.00
_cell.angle_beta   90.00
_cell.angle_gamma   90.00
#
_symmetry.space_group_name_H-M   'P 1'
#
loop_
_entity.id
_entity.type
_entity.pdbx_description
1 polymer ?
#
loop_
_entity_poly.entity_id
_entity_poly.type
_entity_poly.pdbx_seq_one_letter_code
_entity_poly.pdbx_strand_id
1 'polypeptide(L)'
;MDNFKKIIKKFDGLAWNNINLLCLEKGKNYFNEFVKFYFMCNTKKLETITIHFSIPESILPKIDVEHHIFLEDYFLRDLSSKIQKFNEDAHGFNVKSTYGIIVIQNYDQTISKRNSFFYNKIDKSLNFYFKIRFPLNNNKIFAKTTIQFVTKIISLVKESFKKIDSEDFFKRLDIYKKQLAIRKFLDDNEYVCFIANGSILPRLGSSDLKDINSIPFLSPKEYELSIKINNNTIIGMGIKKGITSIIGAAFSGKSTLLNAIEMGIYNHIFGDGREYCISNISTIKISSEDGKYINNMDLSLFVNNEAFDSRNFNTLCASGSISQASNLVEAILVNSKLILIEEDYSALNFLIKDHKMKEIVHDDSVVPFFDLLPQLVDLGISIIICSGAMSAFLDYSDQIIMINKFVCYKFDKNKISLIEVNRDKSEKIKKIKRYLNKKIDLKSLFFKEIKFLSDKLIKIDDYEVDIKRMTAITNAEKINTLVIAAIQVLGKPENYSKSLLENCEEVYSNFFNDNWSKVSLSNFYLYDMFYEEVRIIDIYFFVNRMRGLQFERN
;
A
#
# COMPACT_ATOMS: atom_id res chain seq x y z
N MET A 1 22.95 24.10 20.76
CA MET A 1 21.72 24.58 21.43
C MET A 1 21.77 26.08 21.77
N ASP A 2 22.90 26.63 22.22
CA ASP A 2 22.94 28.05 22.64
C ASP A 2 22.73 29.06 21.51
N ASN A 3 23.15 28.72 20.29
CA ASN A 3 22.86 29.54 19.11
C ASN A 3 21.34 29.64 18.85
N PHE A 4 20.62 28.51 18.92
CA PHE A 4 19.15 28.49 18.82
C PHE A 4 18.50 29.38 19.89
N LYS A 5 18.93 29.26 21.15
CA LYS A 5 18.42 30.10 22.24
C LYS A 5 18.65 31.59 21.99
N LYS A 6 19.83 31.97 21.48
CA LYS A 6 20.16 33.37 21.12
C LYS A 6 19.25 33.89 20.00
N ILE A 7 19.00 33.07 18.98
CA ILE A 7 18.16 33.43 17.84
C ILE A 7 16.70 33.60 18.30
N ILE A 8 16.14 32.62 19.00
CA ILE A 8 14.74 32.67 19.47
C ILE A 8 14.46 33.85 20.38
N LYS A 9 15.41 34.27 21.22
CA LYS A 9 15.27 35.47 22.05
C LYS A 9 15.07 36.76 21.24
N LYS A 10 15.58 36.83 20.00
CA LYS A 10 15.35 37.99 19.12
C LYS A 10 13.91 38.07 18.60
N PHE A 11 13.18 36.95 18.65
CA PHE A 11 11.79 36.85 18.20
C PHE A 11 10.77 37.02 19.33
N ASP A 12 11.22 37.21 20.57
CA ASP A 12 10.33 37.31 21.72
C ASP A 12 9.32 38.47 21.56
N GLY A 13 8.04 38.17 21.72
CA GLY A 13 6.95 39.13 21.58
C GLY A 13 6.57 39.50 20.13
N LEU A 14 7.31 39.02 19.11
CA LEU A 14 6.98 39.26 17.71
C LEU A 14 5.80 38.40 17.25
N ALA A 15 5.09 38.85 16.21
CA ALA A 15 4.03 38.06 15.59
C ALA A 15 4.59 36.75 15.01
N TRP A 16 3.80 35.67 15.09
CA TRP A 16 4.23 34.33 14.71
C TRP A 16 4.76 34.22 13.27
N ASN A 17 4.28 35.05 12.32
CA ASN A 17 4.77 35.06 10.94
C ASN A 17 6.29 35.31 10.83
N ASN A 18 6.90 35.94 11.84
CA ASN A 18 8.34 36.17 11.90
C ASN A 18 9.14 34.88 12.13
N ILE A 19 8.50 33.80 12.58
CA ILE A 19 9.16 32.52 12.86
C ILE A 19 9.76 31.90 11.59
N ASN A 20 9.25 32.27 10.40
CA ASN A 20 9.82 31.85 9.12
C ASN A 20 11.27 32.32 8.93
N LEU A 21 11.69 33.38 9.63
CA LEU A 21 13.08 33.83 9.63
C LEU A 21 14.03 32.79 10.24
N LEU A 22 13.54 31.92 11.13
CA LEU A 22 14.32 30.76 11.61
C LEU A 22 14.70 29.80 10.49
N CYS A 23 13.86 29.72 9.45
CA CYS A 23 14.06 28.87 8.28
C CYS A 23 14.85 29.59 7.17
N LEU A 24 14.85 30.93 7.16
CA LEU A 24 15.59 31.75 6.21
C LEU A 24 17.07 31.92 6.56
N GLU A 25 17.47 31.65 7.80
CA GLU A 25 18.87 31.36 8.15
C GLU A 25 19.29 29.97 7.61
N LYS A 26 19.19 29.79 6.28
CA LYS A 26 19.51 28.55 5.57
C LYS A 26 20.86 28.00 6.01
N GLY A 27 20.89 26.72 6.40
CA GLY A 27 22.12 25.97 6.64
C GLY A 27 22.66 25.97 8.08
N LYS A 28 21.98 26.60 9.05
CA LYS A 28 22.39 26.47 10.46
C LYS A 28 21.94 25.13 11.04
N ASN A 29 22.84 24.16 10.99
CA ASN A 29 22.73 22.94 11.77
C ASN A 29 22.88 23.27 13.26
N TYR A 30 21.87 22.95 14.04
CA TYR A 30 21.96 22.97 15.49
C TYR A 30 22.43 21.61 15.99
N PHE A 31 23.32 21.65 16.96
CA PHE A 31 23.83 20.45 17.60
C PHE A 31 23.51 20.47 19.09
N ASN A 32 23.16 19.30 19.61
CA ASN A 32 23.09 19.03 21.04
C ASN A 32 23.67 17.64 21.30
N GLU A 33 24.92 17.58 21.78
CA GLU A 33 25.72 16.40 22.18
C GLU A 33 25.74 15.19 21.20
N PHE A 34 24.58 14.64 20.85
CA PHE A 34 24.36 13.42 20.08
C PHE A 34 23.38 13.59 18.90
N VAL A 35 22.72 14.75 18.72
CA VAL A 35 21.74 14.98 17.64
C VAL A 35 22.05 16.25 16.85
N LYS A 36 22.04 16.13 15.53
CA LYS A 36 21.99 17.24 14.58
C LYS A 36 20.52 17.52 14.24
N PHE A 37 20.11 18.79 14.31
CA PHE A 37 18.77 19.20 13.89
C PHE A 37 18.75 20.57 13.23
N TYR A 38 17.75 20.82 12.39
CA TYR A 38 17.53 22.11 11.74
C TYR A 38 16.04 22.31 11.44
N PHE A 39 15.65 23.55 11.13
CA PHE A 39 14.27 23.89 10.80
C PHE A 39 14.12 24.19 9.32
N MET A 40 13.00 23.78 8.74
CA MET A 40 12.56 24.20 7.41
C MET A 40 11.13 24.71 7.48
N CYS A 41 10.84 25.70 6.63
CA CYS A 41 9.50 26.26 6.50
C CYS A 41 9.09 26.11 5.05
N ASN A 42 7.84 25.72 4.83
CA ASN A 42 7.24 25.83 3.52
C ASN A 42 6.63 27.22 3.35
N THR A 43 6.85 27.83 2.19
CA THR A 43 6.37 29.18 1.88
C THR A 43 4.85 29.29 1.81
N LYS A 44 4.11 28.17 1.68
CA LYS A 44 2.64 28.17 1.49
C LYS A 44 1.80 27.98 2.76
N LYS A 45 2.31 27.31 3.81
CA LYS A 45 1.61 27.12 5.10
C LYS A 45 2.49 27.57 6.26
N LEU A 46 2.47 28.87 6.53
CA LEU A 46 3.34 29.49 7.53
C LEU A 46 3.07 28.92 8.95
N GLU A 47 1.87 28.41 9.23
CA GLU A 47 1.44 27.95 10.57
C GLU A 47 2.13 26.66 11.06
N THR A 48 2.82 25.92 10.19
CA THR A 48 3.49 24.66 10.51
C THR A 48 4.93 24.66 10.00
N ILE A 49 5.87 24.39 10.90
CA ILE A 49 7.32 24.29 10.61
C ILE A 49 7.73 22.83 10.65
N THR A 50 8.70 22.41 9.82
CA THR A 50 9.34 21.11 10.00
C THR A 50 10.64 21.23 10.79
N ILE A 51 10.82 20.35 11.77
CA ILE A 51 12.10 20.16 12.46
C ILE A 51 12.69 18.84 11.98
N HIS A 52 13.86 18.92 11.35
CA HIS A 52 14.59 17.79 10.81
C HIS A 52 15.67 17.35 11.79
N PHE A 53 15.88 16.04 11.88
CA PHE A 53 16.86 15.38 12.73
C PHE A 53 17.72 14.44 11.90
N SER A 54 18.98 14.29 12.31
CA SER A 54 19.92 13.33 11.75
C SER A 54 20.66 12.64 12.90
N ILE A 55 20.49 11.33 12.99
CA ILE A 55 21.13 10.46 13.98
C ILE A 55 22.21 9.64 13.27
N PRO A 56 23.48 9.78 13.66
CA PRO A 56 24.57 9.06 13.01
C PRO A 56 24.46 7.55 13.24
N GLU A 57 24.86 6.77 12.22
CA GLU A 57 24.87 5.31 12.25
C GLU A 57 25.62 4.73 13.45
N SER A 58 26.65 5.42 13.95
CA SER A 58 27.43 4.97 15.12
C SER A 58 26.62 4.81 16.41
N ILE A 59 25.42 5.42 16.50
CA ILE A 59 24.51 5.31 17.65
C ILE A 59 23.42 4.25 17.40
N LEU A 60 23.20 3.86 16.15
CA LEU A 60 22.13 2.95 15.77
C LEU A 60 22.56 1.48 16.01
N PRO A 61 21.60 0.57 16.25
CA PRO A 61 21.87 -0.85 16.21
C PRO A 61 22.48 -1.26 14.86
N LYS A 62 23.56 -2.06 14.91
CA LYS A 62 24.22 -2.56 13.70
C LYS A 62 23.35 -3.63 13.06
N ILE A 63 22.82 -3.33 11.87
CA ILE A 63 22.03 -4.26 11.06
C ILE A 63 22.46 -4.14 9.60
N ASP A 64 22.13 -5.15 8.78
CA ASP A 64 22.43 -5.13 7.35
C ASP A 64 21.57 -4.09 6.62
N VAL A 65 22.13 -3.49 5.56
CA VAL A 65 21.49 -2.40 4.80
C VAL A 65 20.11 -2.77 4.24
N GLU A 66 19.92 -4.03 3.87
CA GLU A 66 18.64 -4.55 3.38
C GLU A 66 17.52 -4.52 4.43
N HIS A 67 17.86 -4.41 5.73
CA HIS A 67 16.93 -4.36 6.84
C HIS A 67 16.67 -2.93 7.35
N HIS A 68 17.18 -1.89 6.70
CA HIS A 68 17.02 -0.51 7.17
C HIS A 68 15.55 -0.04 7.21
N ILE A 69 14.66 -0.59 6.38
CA ILE A 69 13.22 -0.27 6.45
C ILE A 69 12.63 -0.67 7.82
N PHE A 70 13.10 -1.79 8.40
CA PHE A 70 12.72 -2.17 9.77
C PHE A 70 13.24 -1.17 10.80
N LEU A 71 14.48 -0.71 10.67
CA LEU A 71 15.08 0.30 11.56
C LEU A 71 14.27 1.61 11.52
N GLU A 72 13.92 2.06 10.32
CA GLU A 72 13.10 3.25 10.08
C GLU A 72 11.73 3.14 10.76
N ASP A 73 11.03 2.03 10.53
CA ASP A 73 9.71 1.76 11.12
C ASP A 73 9.76 1.59 12.65
N TYR A 74 10.77 0.90 13.20
CA TYR A 74 10.95 0.72 14.63
C TYR A 74 11.06 2.06 15.36
N PHE A 75 11.96 2.95 14.89
CA PHE A 75 12.16 4.24 15.54
C PHE A 75 11.00 5.21 15.32
N LEU A 76 10.32 5.14 14.17
CA LEU A 76 9.08 5.91 13.96
C LEU A 76 8.03 5.54 15.02
N ARG A 77 7.79 4.25 15.26
CA ARG A 77 6.80 3.78 16.25
C ARG A 77 7.20 4.13 17.67
N ASP A 78 8.46 3.92 18.01
CA ASP A 78 9.02 4.23 19.32
C ASP A 78 8.90 5.74 19.64
N LEU A 79 9.23 6.62 18.69
CA LEU A 79 9.08 8.07 18.85
C LEU A 79 7.62 8.51 18.86
N SER A 80 6.79 7.92 17.99
CA SER A 80 5.38 8.26 17.90
C SER A 80 4.66 7.99 19.22
N SER A 81 4.92 6.85 19.86
CA SER A 81 4.34 6.54 21.18
C SER A 81 4.69 7.59 22.24
N LYS A 82 5.95 8.06 22.26
CA LYS A 82 6.42 9.09 23.21
C LYS A 82 5.86 10.47 22.88
N ILE A 83 5.77 10.82 21.60
CA ILE A 83 5.21 12.08 21.12
C ILE A 83 3.70 12.15 21.38
N GLN A 84 2.98 11.06 21.13
CA GLN A 84 1.56 10.97 21.41
C GLN A 84 1.30 11.21 22.90
N LYS A 85 2.00 10.50 23.79
CA LYS A 85 1.92 10.73 25.23
C LYS A 85 2.24 12.17 25.62
N PHE A 86 3.29 12.76 25.05
CA PHE A 86 3.64 14.16 25.31
C PHE A 86 2.53 15.14 24.88
N ASN A 87 1.94 14.94 23.70
CA ASN A 87 0.84 15.77 23.22
C ASN A 87 -0.40 15.59 24.12
N GLU A 88 -0.74 14.36 24.52
CA GLU A 88 -1.85 14.07 25.44
C GLU A 88 -1.65 14.76 26.80
N ASP A 89 -0.47 14.61 27.40
CA ASP A 89 -0.09 15.25 28.68
C ASP A 89 -0.13 16.79 28.59
N ALA A 90 0.24 17.36 27.43
CA ALA A 90 0.30 18.80 27.23
C ALA A 90 -1.05 19.46 26.92
N HIS A 91 -1.98 18.74 26.28
CA HIS A 91 -3.24 19.30 25.79
C HIS A 91 -4.47 18.87 26.60
N GLY A 92 -4.42 17.72 27.29
CA GLY A 92 -5.64 17.06 27.77
C GLY A 92 -6.66 16.90 26.63
N PHE A 93 -7.95 17.09 26.92
CA PHE A 93 -9.02 17.02 25.91
C PHE A 93 -9.15 18.28 25.02
N ASN A 94 -8.38 19.36 25.26
CA ASN A 94 -8.57 20.65 24.58
C ASN A 94 -7.27 21.23 24.00
N VAL A 95 -7.13 21.16 22.68
CA VAL A 95 -5.98 21.71 21.96
C VAL A 95 -6.08 23.24 21.81
N LYS A 96 -5.45 23.99 22.72
CA LYS A 96 -5.31 25.47 22.61
C LYS A 96 -4.03 25.85 21.84
N SER A 97 -4.05 26.98 21.13
CA SER A 97 -2.88 27.53 20.40
C SER A 97 -1.70 27.90 21.31
N THR A 98 -1.95 28.05 22.62
CA THR A 98 -0.94 28.23 23.67
C THR A 98 -0.04 27.01 23.88
N TYR A 99 -0.49 25.83 23.43
CA TYR A 99 0.29 24.60 23.52
C TYR A 99 0.93 24.27 22.17
N GLY A 100 2.22 23.96 22.20
CA GLY A 100 2.93 23.48 21.02
C GLY A 100 2.52 22.05 20.69
N ILE A 101 2.40 21.73 19.41
CA ILE A 101 2.02 20.39 18.92
C ILE A 101 3.16 19.81 18.12
N ILE A 102 3.44 18.53 18.32
CA ILE A 102 4.31 17.74 17.46
C ILE A 102 3.43 16.82 16.62
N VAL A 103 3.50 16.92 15.31
CA VAL A 103 2.82 16.04 14.36
C VAL A 103 3.87 15.15 13.72
N ILE A 104 3.73 13.85 13.97
CA ILE A 104 4.54 12.78 13.38
C ILE A 104 3.70 12.03 12.34
N GLN A 105 4.36 11.37 11.39
CA GLN A 105 3.67 10.55 10.39
C GLN A 105 2.94 9.38 11.05
N ASN A 106 1.70 9.13 10.60
CA ASN A 106 0.95 7.95 11.03
C ASN A 106 1.50 6.69 10.37
N TYR A 107 1.15 5.55 10.95
CA TYR A 107 1.49 4.23 10.44
C TYR A 107 0.35 3.25 10.74
N ASP A 108 0.24 2.21 9.92
CA ASP A 108 -0.63 1.06 10.17
C ASP A 108 0.18 -0.12 10.75
N GLN A 109 -0.33 -1.35 10.67
CA GLN A 109 0.38 -2.54 11.16
C GLN A 109 1.47 -3.03 10.21
N THR A 110 1.70 -2.35 9.08
CA THR A 110 2.67 -2.74 8.06
C THR A 110 4.00 -2.00 8.19
N ILE A 111 5.08 -2.68 7.80
CA ILE A 111 6.44 -2.15 7.72
C ILE A 111 6.71 -1.76 6.27
N SER A 112 6.78 -0.45 6.02
CA SER A 112 6.84 0.16 4.68
C SER A 112 7.78 1.37 4.67
N LYS A 113 8.37 1.73 3.51
CA LYS A 113 9.16 2.97 3.41
C LYS A 113 8.28 4.21 3.62
N ARG A 114 8.85 5.23 4.26
CA ARG A 114 8.15 6.49 4.56
C ARG A 114 9.04 7.69 4.35
N ASN A 115 8.44 8.83 4.02
CA ASN A 115 9.23 10.05 3.76
C ASN A 115 9.75 10.72 5.03
N SER A 116 9.03 10.56 6.15
CA SER A 116 9.40 11.24 7.39
C SER A 116 10.46 10.53 8.22
N PHE A 117 10.81 9.29 7.88
CA PHE A 117 11.83 8.48 8.55
C PHE A 117 12.53 7.61 7.51
N PHE A 118 13.81 7.88 7.26
CA PHE A 118 14.59 7.15 6.27
C PHE A 118 16.08 7.13 6.63
N TYR A 119 16.75 6.03 6.34
CA TYR A 119 18.19 5.93 6.45
C TYR A 119 18.85 6.49 5.19
N ASN A 120 19.70 7.51 5.36
CA ASN A 120 20.51 8.05 4.28
C ASN A 120 21.85 7.31 4.20
N LYS A 121 22.06 6.58 3.11
CA LYS A 121 23.29 5.83 2.83
C LYS A 121 24.52 6.70 2.60
N ILE A 122 24.35 7.90 2.06
CA ILE A 122 25.43 8.85 1.79
C ILE A 122 25.91 9.46 3.10
N ASP A 123 24.97 9.95 3.91
CA ASP A 123 25.28 10.61 5.19
C ASP A 123 25.55 9.61 6.33
N LYS A 124 25.31 8.31 6.10
CA LYS A 124 25.35 7.24 7.10
C LYS A 124 24.61 7.62 8.38
N SER A 125 23.34 7.98 8.21
CA SER A 125 22.51 8.50 9.29
C SER A 125 21.04 8.19 9.08
N LEU A 126 20.31 7.90 10.16
CA LEU A 126 18.86 7.90 10.15
C LEU A 126 18.36 9.35 10.21
N ASN A 127 17.67 9.76 9.16
CA ASN A 127 17.07 11.08 9.05
C ASN A 127 15.58 10.99 9.25
N PHE A 128 15.04 11.97 9.98
CA PHE A 128 13.60 12.07 10.15
C PHE A 128 13.18 13.50 10.40
N TYR A 129 11.88 13.78 10.31
CA TYR A 129 11.35 15.08 10.64
C TYR A 129 9.97 15.01 11.27
N PHE A 130 9.67 16.04 12.07
CA PHE A 130 8.32 16.28 12.59
C PHE A 130 7.81 17.58 12.03
N LYS A 131 6.49 17.67 11.83
CA LYS A 131 5.83 18.96 11.69
C LYS A 131 5.53 19.45 13.09
N ILE A 132 5.77 20.73 13.35
CA ILE A 132 5.53 21.35 14.64
C ILE A 132 4.71 22.61 14.49
N ARG A 133 3.83 22.82 15.45
CA ARG A 133 3.23 24.13 15.72
C ARG A 133 3.82 24.63 17.02
N PHE A 134 4.49 25.78 16.97
CA PHE A 134 5.07 26.38 18.17
C PHE A 134 3.97 26.82 19.15
N PRO A 135 4.24 26.82 20.48
CA PRO A 135 3.34 27.41 21.44
C PRO A 135 3.28 28.94 21.22
N LEU A 136 2.09 29.48 20.98
CA LEU A 136 1.87 30.91 20.74
C LEU A 136 0.98 31.51 21.81
N ASN A 137 1.29 32.73 22.26
CA ASN A 137 0.41 33.47 23.16
C ASN A 137 -0.14 34.69 22.40
N ASN A 138 -1.46 34.76 22.20
CA ASN A 138 -2.11 35.81 21.39
C ASN A 138 -1.42 36.02 20.03
N ASN A 139 -1.14 34.93 19.29
CA ASN A 139 -0.46 34.94 18.00
C ASN A 139 0.98 35.53 18.02
N LYS A 140 1.59 35.64 19.19
CA LYS A 140 2.98 36.09 19.38
C LYS A 140 3.87 34.94 19.86
N ILE A 141 5.12 35.03 19.45
CA ILE A 141 6.19 34.10 19.83
C ILE A 141 6.61 34.44 21.25
N PHE A 142 6.69 33.43 22.11
CA PHE A 142 7.27 33.59 23.44
C PHE A 142 8.52 32.71 23.54
N ALA A 143 9.67 33.36 23.68
CA ALA A 143 10.98 32.73 23.53
C ALA A 143 11.20 31.63 24.58
N LYS A 144 10.81 31.88 25.83
CA LYS A 144 10.98 30.93 26.94
C LYS A 144 10.23 29.61 26.68
N THR A 145 8.95 29.66 26.33
CA THR A 145 8.13 28.47 26.06
C THR A 145 8.57 27.76 24.79
N THR A 146 8.95 28.51 23.76
CA THR A 146 9.50 27.96 22.51
C THR A 146 10.79 27.17 22.75
N ILE A 147 11.70 27.72 23.55
CA ILE A 147 12.95 27.03 23.94
C ILE A 147 12.63 25.77 24.74
N GLN A 148 11.71 25.82 25.70
CA GLN A 148 11.29 24.66 26.49
C GLN A 148 10.69 23.56 25.60
N PHE A 149 9.82 23.93 24.67
CA PHE A 149 9.20 23.01 23.72
C PHE A 149 10.24 22.28 22.86
N VAL A 150 11.15 23.00 22.21
CA VAL A 150 12.21 22.36 21.40
C VAL A 150 13.16 21.53 22.25
N THR A 151 13.49 21.98 23.46
CA THR A 151 14.30 21.19 24.41
C THR A 151 13.59 19.87 24.75
N LYS A 152 12.27 19.89 24.93
CA LYS A 152 11.48 18.69 25.19
C LYS A 152 11.45 17.76 23.98
N ILE A 153 11.28 18.26 22.75
CA ILE A 153 11.39 17.45 21.52
C ILE A 153 12.74 16.72 21.49
N ILE A 154 13.85 17.44 21.72
CA ILE A 154 15.19 16.84 21.72
C ILE A 154 15.34 15.79 22.82
N SER A 155 14.70 15.97 23.99
CA SER A 155 14.67 14.95 25.05
C SER A 155 13.97 13.67 24.61
N LEU A 156 12.81 13.78 23.96
CA LEU A 156 12.07 12.61 23.43
C LEU A 156 12.90 11.85 22.40
N VAL A 157 13.61 12.59 21.53
CA VAL A 157 14.59 12.01 20.59
C VAL A 157 15.72 11.32 21.36
N LYS A 158 16.29 11.96 22.40
CA LYS A 158 17.34 11.36 23.26
C LYS A 158 16.93 10.04 23.86
N GLU A 159 15.72 10.00 24.41
CA GLU A 159 15.17 8.83 25.09
C GLU A 159 15.07 7.64 24.12
N SER A 160 14.63 7.88 22.88
CA SER A 160 14.44 6.83 21.87
C SER A 160 15.75 6.22 21.37
N PHE A 161 16.80 7.03 21.19
CA PHE A 161 18.07 6.55 20.62
C PHE A 161 19.13 6.15 21.66
N LYS A 162 19.03 6.58 22.92
CA LYS A 162 19.99 6.20 23.98
C LYS A 162 19.55 5.01 24.84
N LYS A 163 18.26 4.69 24.89
CA LYS A 163 17.71 3.63 25.75
C LYS A 163 17.04 2.54 24.90
N ILE A 164 17.79 2.01 23.94
CA ILE A 164 17.29 0.93 23.08
C ILE A 164 17.33 -0.37 23.88
N ASP A 165 16.18 -0.98 24.06
CA ASP A 165 16.10 -2.37 24.51
C ASP A 165 16.63 -3.26 23.38
N SER A 166 17.87 -3.69 23.53
CA SER A 166 18.55 -4.47 22.49
C SER A 166 17.87 -5.83 22.28
N GLU A 167 17.34 -6.45 23.34
CA GLU A 167 16.69 -7.75 23.24
C GLU A 167 15.36 -7.64 22.47
N ASP A 168 14.51 -6.68 22.83
CA ASP A 168 13.25 -6.42 22.09
C ASP A 168 13.52 -6.02 20.64
N PHE A 169 14.51 -5.14 20.39
CA PHE A 169 14.88 -4.71 19.05
C PHE A 169 15.27 -5.90 18.16
N PHE A 170 16.22 -6.73 18.61
CA PHE A 170 16.70 -7.86 17.82
C PHE A 170 15.65 -8.97 17.68
N LYS A 171 14.77 -9.16 18.66
CA LYS A 171 13.61 -10.05 18.56
C LYS A 171 12.66 -9.62 17.44
N ARG A 172 12.32 -8.33 17.37
CA ARG A 172 11.45 -7.80 16.31
C ARG A 172 12.14 -7.86 14.94
N LEU A 173 13.44 -7.59 14.89
CA LEU A 173 14.24 -7.71 13.67
C LEU A 173 14.25 -9.15 13.14
N ASP A 174 14.41 -10.15 14.01
CA ASP A 174 14.37 -11.57 13.62
C ASP A 174 13.05 -11.95 12.95
N ILE A 175 11.93 -11.41 13.45
CA ILE A 175 10.60 -11.63 12.86
C ILE A 175 10.51 -10.97 11.48
N TYR A 176 10.99 -9.75 11.32
CA TYR A 176 11.07 -9.09 10.01
C TYR A 176 11.94 -9.90 9.02
N LYS A 177 13.12 -10.37 9.46
CA LYS A 177 14.01 -11.23 8.65
C LYS A 177 13.32 -12.53 8.23
N LYS A 178 12.58 -13.18 9.13
CA LYS A 178 11.78 -14.37 8.82
C LYS A 178 10.72 -14.10 7.76
N GLN A 179 10.05 -12.95 7.80
CA GLN A 179 9.05 -12.58 6.78
C GLN A 179 9.68 -12.45 5.38
N LEU A 180 10.85 -11.81 5.29
CA LEU A 180 11.59 -11.73 4.03
C LEU A 180 12.02 -13.12 3.54
N ALA A 181 12.51 -13.97 4.44
CA ALA A 181 12.93 -15.33 4.12
C ALA A 181 11.76 -16.22 3.66
N ILE A 182 10.58 -16.12 4.30
CA ILE A 182 9.37 -16.82 3.86
C ILE A 182 9.01 -16.36 2.44
N ARG A 183 8.98 -15.04 2.19
CA ARG A 183 8.61 -14.52 0.86
C ARG A 183 9.55 -15.05 -0.22
N LYS A 184 10.86 -15.03 0.03
CA LYS A 184 11.86 -15.62 -0.87
C LYS A 184 11.63 -17.11 -1.07
N PHE A 185 11.34 -17.85 0.02
CA PHE A 185 11.02 -19.27 -0.08
C PHE A 185 9.82 -19.53 -1.01
N LEU A 186 8.75 -18.71 -0.96
CA LEU A 186 7.60 -18.86 -1.85
C LEU A 186 8.00 -18.72 -3.32
N ASP A 187 8.78 -17.68 -3.62
CA ASP A 187 9.26 -17.40 -4.98
C ASP A 187 10.12 -18.57 -5.53
N ASP A 188 10.97 -19.15 -4.68
CA ASP A 188 11.90 -20.23 -5.03
C ASP A 188 11.25 -21.63 -5.10
N ASN A 189 10.07 -21.85 -4.47
CA ASN A 189 9.50 -23.20 -4.28
C ASN A 189 8.07 -23.40 -4.83
N GLU A 190 7.66 -22.60 -5.82
CA GLU A 190 6.35 -22.71 -6.47
C GLU A 190 5.13 -22.52 -5.55
N TYR A 191 5.28 -21.68 -4.51
CA TYR A 191 4.16 -21.24 -3.68
C TYR A 191 3.81 -19.78 -3.98
N VAL A 192 2.55 -19.42 -3.72
CA VAL A 192 2.06 -18.04 -3.88
C VAL A 192 1.62 -17.41 -2.56
N CYS A 193 1.36 -18.23 -1.55
CA CYS A 193 1.01 -17.77 -0.20
C CYS A 193 1.42 -18.80 0.86
N PHE A 194 1.74 -18.32 2.05
CA PHE A 194 1.95 -19.11 3.25
C PHE A 194 1.27 -18.43 4.44
N ILE A 195 0.58 -19.22 5.28
CA ILE A 195 -0.09 -18.76 6.49
C ILE A 195 0.34 -19.65 7.66
N ALA A 196 1.10 -19.09 8.61
CA ALA A 196 1.57 -19.86 9.76
C ALA A 196 0.45 -20.33 10.69
N ASN A 197 0.65 -21.51 11.27
CA ASN A 197 -0.17 -21.99 12.37
C ASN A 197 -0.03 -21.06 13.59
N GLY A 198 -1.15 -20.74 14.22
CA GLY A 198 -1.23 -19.79 15.33
C GLY A 198 -1.48 -18.33 14.92
N SER A 199 -1.52 -18.01 13.62
CA SER A 199 -1.84 -16.66 13.15
C SER A 199 -3.25 -16.20 13.59
N ILE A 200 -3.39 -14.93 13.95
CA ILE A 200 -4.67 -14.29 14.26
C ILE A 200 -5.05 -13.39 13.09
N LEU A 201 -5.96 -13.88 12.25
CA LEU A 201 -6.37 -13.21 11.01
C LEU A 201 -7.48 -12.15 11.21
N PRO A 202 -8.51 -12.39 12.05
CA PRO A 202 -9.58 -11.40 12.24
C PRO A 202 -9.09 -10.10 12.89
N ARG A 203 -9.71 -8.98 12.48
CA ARG A 203 -9.42 -7.63 13.00
C ARG A 203 -10.53 -7.12 13.89
N LEU A 204 -10.20 -6.25 14.83
CA LEU A 204 -11.11 -5.70 15.83
C LEU A 204 -11.93 -4.52 15.25
N GLY A 205 -13.17 -4.79 14.84
CA GLY A 205 -14.09 -3.77 14.32
C GLY A 205 -13.56 -3.10 13.06
N SER A 206 -13.59 -1.76 13.02
CA SER A 206 -12.98 -0.97 11.94
C SER A 206 -11.49 -0.70 12.13
N SER A 207 -10.90 -1.12 13.25
CA SER A 207 -9.46 -0.97 13.48
C SER A 207 -8.70 -2.07 12.76
N ASP A 208 -7.49 -1.77 12.31
CA ASP A 208 -6.55 -2.79 11.84
C ASP A 208 -5.79 -3.42 13.02
N LEU A 209 -6.36 -3.57 14.22
CA LEU A 209 -5.74 -4.34 15.31
C LEU A 209 -6.27 -5.78 15.32
N LYS A 210 -5.46 -6.74 15.77
CA LYS A 210 -5.92 -8.14 15.84
C LYS A 210 -7.02 -8.30 16.87
N ASP A 211 -8.00 -9.15 16.56
CA ASP A 211 -8.96 -9.59 17.55
C ASP A 211 -8.38 -10.74 18.38
N ILE A 212 -7.97 -10.46 19.61
CA ILE A 212 -7.28 -11.40 20.50
C ILE A 212 -8.20 -12.58 20.91
N ASN A 213 -9.52 -12.41 20.82
CA ASN A 213 -10.48 -13.45 21.20
C ASN A 213 -10.80 -14.41 20.04
N SER A 214 -10.16 -14.22 18.89
CA SER A 214 -10.39 -15.03 17.70
C SER A 214 -9.66 -16.37 17.74
N ILE A 215 -10.20 -17.33 16.98
CA ILE A 215 -9.62 -18.67 16.84
C ILE A 215 -8.30 -18.57 16.03
N PRO A 216 -7.16 -19.05 16.58
CA PRO A 216 -5.92 -19.07 15.83
C PRO A 216 -6.01 -19.97 14.60
N PHE A 217 -5.41 -19.52 13.50
CA PHE A 217 -5.37 -20.26 12.26
C PHE A 217 -4.62 -21.59 12.44
N LEU A 218 -5.15 -22.66 11.88
CA LEU A 218 -4.50 -23.97 11.80
C LEU A 218 -4.63 -24.50 10.37
N SER A 219 -3.51 -24.97 9.83
CA SER A 219 -3.45 -25.57 8.51
C SER A 219 -4.09 -26.95 8.49
N PRO A 220 -4.82 -27.30 7.42
CA PRO A 220 -5.10 -28.69 7.11
C PRO A 220 -3.78 -29.46 6.94
N LYS A 221 -3.67 -30.66 7.53
CA LYS A 221 -2.43 -31.46 7.49
C LYS A 221 -1.92 -31.70 6.07
N GLU A 222 -2.84 -31.82 5.11
CA GLU A 222 -2.54 -32.11 3.72
C GLU A 222 -1.97 -30.92 2.94
N TYR A 223 -2.15 -29.70 3.45
CA TYR A 223 -1.59 -28.47 2.89
C TYR A 223 -0.55 -27.84 3.83
N GLU A 224 -0.16 -28.57 4.86
CA GLU A 224 0.86 -28.13 5.81
C GLU A 224 2.24 -28.13 5.15
N LEU A 225 2.95 -27.02 5.33
CA LEU A 225 4.27 -26.74 4.82
C LEU A 225 5.16 -26.35 6.01
N SER A 226 6.36 -26.93 6.03
CA SER A 226 7.38 -26.67 7.03
C SER A 226 8.54 -25.90 6.40
N ILE A 227 8.68 -24.62 6.76
CA ILE A 227 9.72 -23.73 6.23
C ILE A 227 10.82 -23.62 7.29
N LYS A 228 12.02 -24.09 6.95
CA LYS A 228 13.22 -23.94 7.78
C LYS A 228 13.88 -22.60 7.50
N ILE A 229 14.01 -21.76 8.54
CA ILE A 229 14.64 -20.44 8.46
C ILE A 229 15.67 -20.36 9.59
N ASN A 230 16.95 -20.42 9.21
CA ASN A 230 18.06 -20.55 10.15
C ASN A 230 17.85 -21.79 11.05
N ASN A 231 17.84 -21.59 12.38
CA ASN A 231 17.62 -22.66 13.36
C ASN A 231 16.13 -22.84 13.74
N ASN A 232 15.23 -22.08 13.13
CA ASN A 232 13.80 -22.12 13.40
C ASN A 232 13.05 -22.85 12.29
N THR A 233 11.97 -23.53 12.65
CA THR A 233 11.02 -24.11 11.69
C THR A 233 9.66 -23.46 11.91
N ILE A 234 9.08 -22.90 10.85
CA ILE A 234 7.74 -22.33 10.87
C ILE A 234 6.83 -23.26 10.08
N ILE A 235 5.73 -23.68 10.71
CA ILE A 235 4.77 -24.62 10.15
C ILE A 235 3.46 -23.87 9.89
N GLY A 236 2.84 -24.10 8.74
CA GLY A 236 1.62 -23.43 8.33
C GLY A 236 1.06 -23.97 7.03
N MET A 237 0.00 -23.35 6.52
CA MET A 237 -0.61 -23.73 5.25
C MET A 237 0.16 -23.10 4.08
N GLY A 238 0.64 -23.92 3.15
CA GLY A 238 1.21 -23.46 1.88
C GLY A 238 0.19 -23.55 0.74
N ILE A 239 -0.03 -22.42 0.05
CA ILE A 239 -0.84 -22.37 -1.18
C ILE A 239 0.11 -22.40 -2.37
N LYS A 240 0.01 -23.45 -3.19
CA LYS A 240 0.87 -23.66 -4.36
C LYS A 240 0.42 -22.77 -5.52
N LYS A 241 1.31 -22.57 -6.50
CA LYS A 241 0.94 -22.02 -7.81
C LYS A 241 -0.19 -22.86 -8.43
N GLY A 242 -1.10 -22.19 -9.14
CA GLY A 242 -2.30 -22.80 -9.73
C GLY A 242 -3.59 -22.14 -9.23
N ILE A 243 -4.67 -22.91 -9.20
CA ILE A 243 -6.00 -22.43 -8.81
C ILE A 243 -6.35 -22.99 -7.44
N THR A 244 -6.60 -22.11 -6.48
CA THR A 244 -7.01 -22.49 -5.13
C THR A 244 -8.38 -21.92 -4.81
N SER A 245 -9.23 -22.77 -4.26
CA SER A 245 -10.60 -22.45 -3.91
C SER A 245 -10.81 -22.46 -2.43
N ILE A 246 -11.36 -21.37 -1.91
CA ILE A 246 -11.74 -21.22 -0.51
C ILE A 246 -13.27 -21.21 -0.45
N ILE A 247 -13.84 -22.30 0.04
CA ILE A 247 -15.30 -22.52 0.11
C ILE A 247 -15.81 -22.57 1.54
N GLY A 248 -17.12 -22.40 1.71
CA GLY A 248 -17.77 -22.50 3.01
C GLY A 248 -19.02 -21.63 3.11
N ALA A 249 -19.80 -21.84 4.17
CA ALA A 249 -21.02 -21.09 4.41
C ALA A 249 -20.76 -19.58 4.64
N ALA A 250 -21.81 -18.77 4.56
CA ALA A 250 -21.75 -17.37 4.98
C ALA A 250 -21.19 -17.26 6.42
N PHE A 251 -20.41 -16.20 6.68
CA PHE A 251 -19.79 -15.94 7.98
C PHE A 251 -18.82 -17.03 8.50
N SER A 252 -18.36 -17.95 7.65
CA SER A 252 -17.41 -18.99 8.09
C SER A 252 -15.96 -18.50 8.28
N GLY A 253 -15.61 -17.32 7.76
CA GLY A 253 -14.24 -16.75 7.81
C GLY A 253 -13.52 -16.64 6.46
N LYS A 254 -14.19 -16.91 5.33
CA LYS A 254 -13.61 -16.84 3.97
C LYS A 254 -13.00 -15.47 3.64
N SER A 255 -13.79 -14.41 3.78
CA SER A 255 -13.33 -13.03 3.50
C SER A 255 -12.21 -12.61 4.44
N THR A 256 -12.24 -13.04 5.69
CA THR A 256 -11.16 -12.79 6.66
C THR A 256 -9.85 -13.43 6.21
N LEU A 257 -9.89 -14.69 5.76
CA LEU A 257 -8.72 -15.37 5.22
C LEU A 257 -8.22 -14.67 3.95
N LEU A 258 -9.11 -14.34 3.01
CA LEU A 258 -8.73 -13.68 1.75
C LEU A 258 -8.12 -12.29 1.97
N ASN A 259 -8.69 -11.50 2.89
CA ASN A 259 -8.17 -10.18 3.24
C ASN A 259 -6.80 -10.29 3.94
N ALA A 260 -6.57 -11.32 4.76
CA ALA A 260 -5.25 -11.57 5.32
C ALA A 260 -4.22 -11.95 4.24
N ILE A 261 -4.63 -12.75 3.24
CA ILE A 261 -3.80 -13.08 2.07
C ILE A 261 -3.49 -11.83 1.24
N GLU A 262 -4.49 -10.96 1.02
CA GLU A 262 -4.30 -9.68 0.33
C GLU A 262 -3.26 -8.80 1.04
N MET A 263 -3.39 -8.66 2.36
CA MET A 263 -2.45 -7.85 3.15
C MET A 263 -1.07 -8.52 3.31
N GLY A 264 -0.95 -9.83 3.07
CA GLY A 264 0.31 -10.57 3.11
C GLY A 264 1.35 -10.14 2.06
N ILE A 265 0.97 -9.23 1.15
CA ILE A 265 1.93 -8.49 0.30
C ILE A 265 2.88 -7.61 1.14
N TYR A 266 2.45 -7.15 2.31
CA TYR A 266 3.26 -6.34 3.22
C TYR A 266 3.85 -7.18 4.35
N ASN A 267 4.98 -6.72 4.89
CA ASN A 267 5.47 -7.24 6.16
C ASN A 267 4.69 -6.58 7.29
N HIS A 268 4.33 -7.36 8.31
CA HIS A 268 3.61 -6.86 9.48
C HIS A 268 4.54 -6.75 10.70
N ILE A 269 4.19 -5.86 11.61
CA ILE A 269 4.92 -5.70 12.86
C ILE A 269 4.80 -6.91 13.78
N PHE A 270 5.77 -7.06 14.69
CA PHE A 270 5.65 -8.02 15.77
C PHE A 270 4.39 -7.78 16.61
N GLY A 271 3.59 -8.82 16.78
CA GLY A 271 2.36 -8.80 17.58
C GLY A 271 1.08 -8.57 16.76
N ASP A 272 1.17 -8.31 15.46
CA ASP A 272 0.03 -8.12 14.56
C ASP A 272 -0.85 -9.37 14.38
N GLY A 273 -0.29 -10.57 14.54
CA GLY A 273 -0.97 -11.86 14.30
C GLY A 273 -0.95 -12.34 12.84
N ARG A 274 -0.68 -11.46 11.86
CA ARG A 274 -0.48 -11.81 10.44
C ARG A 274 0.99 -11.76 10.03
N GLU A 275 1.92 -11.74 10.99
CA GLU A 275 3.36 -11.60 10.71
C GLU A 275 3.86 -12.68 9.76
N TYR A 276 3.28 -13.88 9.79
CA TYR A 276 3.64 -14.97 8.90
C TYR A 276 2.48 -15.37 7.96
N CYS A 277 1.58 -14.44 7.66
CA CYS A 277 0.66 -14.51 6.54
C CYS A 277 1.31 -13.75 5.37
N ILE A 278 2.02 -14.47 4.51
CA ILE A 278 2.88 -13.90 3.47
C ILE A 278 2.37 -14.35 2.10
N SER A 279 2.17 -13.39 1.22
CA SER A 279 1.75 -13.62 -0.17
C SER A 279 2.78 -13.06 -1.14
N ASN A 280 2.73 -13.52 -2.39
CA ASN A 280 3.56 -12.95 -3.45
C ASN A 280 3.33 -11.42 -3.54
N ILE A 281 4.41 -10.64 -3.64
CA ILE A 281 4.33 -9.16 -3.58
C ILE A 281 3.44 -8.54 -4.68
N SER A 282 3.31 -9.24 -5.80
CA SER A 282 2.50 -8.82 -6.95
C SER A 282 1.02 -9.20 -6.85
N THR A 283 0.56 -9.72 -5.70
CA THR A 283 -0.82 -10.15 -5.50
C THR A 283 -1.80 -8.99 -5.69
N ILE A 284 -2.87 -9.20 -6.47
CA ILE A 284 -3.92 -8.19 -6.68
C ILE A 284 -5.28 -8.79 -6.39
N LYS A 285 -6.10 -8.10 -5.60
CA LYS A 285 -7.52 -8.39 -5.49
C LYS A 285 -8.28 -7.60 -6.56
N ILE A 286 -9.07 -8.28 -7.38
CA ILE A 286 -9.93 -7.63 -8.37
C ILE A 286 -11.40 -7.82 -8.00
N SER A 287 -12.23 -6.84 -8.34
CA SER A 287 -13.65 -6.80 -8.00
C SER A 287 -14.42 -6.00 -9.04
N SER A 288 -15.74 -6.08 -9.02
CA SER A 288 -16.60 -5.22 -9.84
C SER A 288 -16.47 -3.75 -9.43
N GLU A 289 -16.17 -2.90 -10.42
CA GLU A 289 -16.06 -1.44 -10.31
C GLU A 289 -17.11 -0.79 -11.22
N ASP A 290 -18.39 -0.98 -10.91
CA ASP A 290 -19.49 -0.43 -11.71
C ASP A 290 -19.36 1.09 -11.88
N GLY A 291 -19.49 1.56 -13.13
CA GLY A 291 -19.25 2.96 -13.50
C GLY A 291 -17.80 3.32 -13.82
N LYS A 292 -16.85 2.37 -13.75
CA LYS A 292 -15.43 2.63 -14.09
C LYS A 292 -15.26 3.21 -15.50
N TYR A 293 -14.42 4.22 -15.61
CA TYR A 293 -13.96 4.74 -16.90
C TYR A 293 -12.95 3.80 -17.55
N ILE A 294 -13.14 3.45 -18.81
CA ILE A 294 -12.19 2.64 -19.58
C ILE A 294 -11.92 3.35 -20.91
N ASN A 295 -10.64 3.50 -21.24
CA ASN A 295 -10.23 4.09 -22.50
C ASN A 295 -9.19 3.21 -23.19
N ASN A 296 -9.45 2.96 -24.47
CA ASN A 296 -8.60 2.23 -25.41
C ASN A 296 -7.97 0.96 -24.81
N MET A 297 -8.79 0.08 -24.22
CA MET A 297 -8.33 -1.17 -23.60
C MET A 297 -8.67 -2.37 -24.47
N ASP A 298 -7.74 -3.32 -24.57
CA ASP A 298 -8.02 -4.59 -25.21
C ASP A 298 -8.78 -5.50 -24.26
N LEU A 299 -10.08 -5.67 -24.53
CA LEU A 299 -10.95 -6.60 -23.83
C LEU A 299 -11.35 -7.79 -24.72
N SER A 300 -10.66 -8.03 -25.85
CA SER A 300 -11.03 -9.09 -26.80
C SER A 300 -10.96 -10.51 -26.21
N LEU A 301 -10.25 -10.71 -25.09
CA LEU A 301 -10.29 -11.96 -24.33
C LEU A 301 -11.64 -12.21 -23.66
N PHE A 302 -12.37 -11.14 -23.33
CA PHE A 302 -13.62 -11.18 -22.57
C PHE A 302 -14.81 -10.74 -23.40
N VAL A 303 -14.61 -9.98 -24.47
CA VAL A 303 -15.69 -9.37 -25.26
C VAL A 303 -15.58 -9.84 -26.70
N ASN A 304 -16.51 -10.70 -27.09
CA ASN A 304 -16.72 -11.17 -28.46
C ASN A 304 -18.05 -10.60 -28.97
N ASN A 305 -18.04 -9.32 -29.37
CA ASN A 305 -19.23 -8.64 -29.88
C ASN A 305 -18.91 -7.97 -31.21
N GLU A 306 -19.78 -8.15 -32.22
CA GLU A 306 -19.67 -7.45 -33.50
C GLU A 306 -20.06 -5.96 -33.40
N ALA A 307 -20.86 -5.58 -32.40
CA ALA A 307 -21.37 -4.23 -32.22
C ALA A 307 -20.34 -3.26 -31.59
N PHE A 308 -19.27 -3.76 -30.97
CA PHE A 308 -18.25 -2.93 -30.33
C PHE A 308 -16.84 -3.44 -30.66
N ASP A 309 -15.91 -2.52 -30.89
CA ASP A 309 -14.49 -2.88 -31.05
C ASP A 309 -13.91 -3.33 -29.70
N SER A 310 -13.89 -4.64 -29.47
CA SER A 310 -13.36 -5.23 -28.23
C SER A 310 -11.86 -5.05 -28.07
N ARG A 311 -11.12 -4.78 -29.15
CA ARG A 311 -9.69 -4.45 -29.08
C ARG A 311 -9.52 -3.00 -28.65
N ASN A 312 -10.29 -2.06 -29.20
CA ASN A 312 -10.27 -0.64 -28.83
C ASN A 312 -11.44 -0.28 -27.90
N PHE A 313 -11.59 -0.98 -26.78
CA PHE A 313 -12.75 -0.79 -25.92
C PHE A 313 -12.70 0.56 -25.19
N ASN A 314 -13.80 1.32 -25.26
CA ASN A 314 -13.96 2.64 -24.65
C ASN A 314 -15.33 2.76 -24.00
N THR A 315 -15.40 3.25 -22.76
CA THR A 315 -16.66 3.62 -22.10
C THR A 315 -16.45 4.64 -20.98
N LEU A 316 -17.44 5.54 -20.82
CA LEU A 316 -17.51 6.49 -19.71
C LEU A 316 -18.07 5.88 -18.42
N CYS A 317 -18.69 4.70 -18.53
CA CYS A 317 -19.43 4.03 -17.47
C CYS A 317 -19.46 2.52 -17.80
N ALA A 318 -18.44 1.77 -17.38
CA ALA A 318 -18.39 0.33 -17.56
C ALA A 318 -19.39 -0.37 -16.64
N SER A 319 -20.05 -1.41 -17.15
CA SER A 319 -20.82 -2.31 -16.28
C SER A 319 -19.90 -3.11 -15.36
N GLY A 320 -20.48 -3.74 -14.33
CA GLY A 320 -19.73 -4.58 -13.40
C GLY A 320 -18.84 -5.66 -14.05
N SER A 321 -19.31 -6.35 -15.08
CA SER A 321 -18.49 -7.38 -15.74
C SER A 321 -17.34 -6.81 -16.57
N ILE A 322 -17.61 -5.74 -17.31
CA ILE A 322 -16.63 -5.06 -18.15
C ILE A 322 -15.55 -4.38 -17.28
N SER A 323 -15.94 -3.76 -16.16
CA SER A 323 -15.00 -3.17 -15.21
C SER A 323 -14.11 -4.23 -14.56
N GLN A 324 -14.65 -5.38 -14.13
CA GLN A 324 -13.84 -6.44 -13.55
C GLN A 324 -12.92 -7.12 -14.59
N ALA A 325 -13.39 -7.31 -15.82
CA ALA A 325 -12.55 -7.77 -16.94
C ALA A 325 -11.38 -6.79 -17.19
N SER A 326 -11.64 -5.48 -17.13
CA SER A 326 -10.58 -4.47 -17.25
C SER A 326 -9.55 -4.57 -16.13
N ASN A 327 -9.96 -4.86 -14.89
CA ASN A 327 -9.01 -5.06 -13.78
C ASN A 327 -8.14 -6.30 -14.00
N LEU A 328 -8.68 -7.37 -14.57
CA LEU A 328 -7.91 -8.56 -14.91
C LEU A 328 -6.89 -8.28 -16.02
N VAL A 329 -7.28 -7.55 -17.07
CA VAL A 329 -6.34 -7.11 -18.11
C VAL A 329 -5.24 -6.23 -17.53
N GLU A 330 -5.59 -5.26 -16.67
CA GLU A 330 -4.61 -4.45 -15.94
C GLU A 330 -3.64 -5.32 -15.11
N ALA A 331 -4.15 -6.32 -14.38
CA ALA A 331 -3.34 -7.25 -13.59
C ALA A 331 -2.35 -8.06 -14.45
N ILE A 332 -2.77 -8.50 -15.63
CA ILE A 332 -1.92 -9.20 -16.60
C ILE A 332 -0.81 -8.27 -17.12
N LEU A 333 -1.14 -7.01 -17.43
CA LEU A 333 -0.19 -6.03 -17.97
C LEU A 333 0.89 -5.65 -16.96
N VAL A 334 0.56 -5.61 -15.68
CA VAL A 334 1.53 -5.35 -14.60
C VAL A 334 2.22 -6.61 -14.08
N ASN A 335 2.07 -7.75 -14.78
CA ASN A 335 2.73 -9.02 -14.47
C ASN A 335 2.41 -9.59 -13.08
N SER A 336 1.17 -9.40 -12.59
CA SER A 336 0.74 -10.03 -11.34
C SER A 336 0.87 -11.55 -11.41
N LYS A 337 1.33 -12.16 -10.32
CA LYS A 337 1.50 -13.62 -10.17
C LYS A 337 0.39 -14.30 -9.39
N LEU A 338 -0.43 -13.52 -8.69
CA LEU A 338 -1.54 -14.02 -7.90
C LEU A 338 -2.71 -13.04 -7.98
N ILE A 339 -3.88 -13.53 -8.40
CA ILE A 339 -5.12 -12.76 -8.42
C ILE A 339 -6.08 -13.34 -7.39
N LEU A 340 -6.63 -12.46 -6.55
CA LEU A 340 -7.63 -12.78 -5.54
C LEU A 340 -9.01 -12.39 -6.05
N ILE A 341 -9.97 -13.32 -5.95
CA ILE A 341 -11.36 -13.13 -6.33
C ILE A 341 -12.24 -13.40 -5.12
N GLU A 342 -13.20 -12.51 -4.88
CA GLU A 342 -14.25 -12.70 -3.88
C GLU A 342 -15.61 -12.64 -4.57
N GLU A 343 -16.39 -13.71 -4.44
CA GLU A 343 -17.72 -13.82 -5.07
C GLU A 343 -18.62 -12.63 -4.73
N ASP A 344 -18.69 -12.23 -3.46
CA ASP A 344 -19.58 -11.17 -2.96
C ASP A 344 -19.28 -9.77 -3.55
N TYR A 345 -18.08 -9.57 -4.10
CA TYR A 345 -17.68 -8.31 -4.74
C TYR A 345 -17.44 -8.44 -6.24
N SER A 346 -17.81 -9.56 -6.84
CA SER A 346 -17.63 -9.83 -8.26
C SER A 346 -18.94 -9.69 -9.03
N ALA A 347 -18.85 -9.37 -10.31
CA ALA A 347 -20.00 -9.42 -11.20
C ALA A 347 -20.27 -10.90 -11.58
N LEU A 348 -21.48 -11.39 -11.29
CA LEU A 348 -21.81 -12.81 -11.54
C LEU A 348 -21.65 -13.20 -13.02
N ASN A 349 -22.09 -12.33 -13.93
CA ASN A 349 -21.96 -12.50 -15.38
C ASN A 349 -20.51 -12.35 -15.89
N PHE A 350 -19.58 -11.84 -15.07
CA PHE A 350 -18.14 -11.96 -15.36
C PHE A 350 -17.62 -13.33 -14.93
N LEU A 351 -18.04 -13.84 -13.77
CA LEU A 351 -17.52 -15.09 -13.21
C LEU A 351 -17.95 -16.31 -14.03
N ILE A 352 -19.26 -16.45 -14.25
CA ILE A 352 -19.86 -17.66 -14.79
C ILE A 352 -21.01 -17.34 -15.73
N LYS A 353 -21.21 -18.23 -16.69
CA LYS A 353 -22.49 -18.41 -17.36
C LYS A 353 -22.97 -19.84 -17.16
N ASP A 354 -24.13 -19.99 -16.54
CA ASP A 354 -24.73 -21.32 -16.28
C ASP A 354 -25.02 -22.06 -17.59
N HIS A 355 -24.93 -23.40 -17.57
CA HIS A 355 -25.12 -24.25 -18.74
C HIS A 355 -26.46 -24.01 -19.43
N LYS A 356 -27.57 -23.89 -18.68
CA LYS A 356 -28.88 -23.60 -19.26
C LYS A 356 -28.91 -22.23 -19.91
N MET A 357 -28.20 -21.26 -19.35
CA MET A 357 -28.10 -19.94 -19.97
C MET A 357 -27.23 -19.96 -21.23
N LYS A 358 -26.20 -20.83 -21.30
CA LYS A 358 -25.43 -21.08 -22.53
C LYS A 358 -26.30 -21.73 -23.63
N GLU A 359 -27.28 -22.55 -23.25
CA GLU A 359 -28.28 -23.13 -24.18
C GLU A 359 -29.33 -22.11 -24.66
N ILE A 360 -29.74 -21.16 -23.80
CA ILE A 360 -30.79 -20.18 -24.15
C ILE A 360 -30.22 -18.98 -24.92
N VAL A 361 -29.05 -18.50 -24.52
CA VAL A 361 -28.43 -17.28 -25.07
C VAL A 361 -27.16 -17.68 -25.80
N HIS A 362 -27.29 -17.85 -27.13
CA HIS A 362 -26.20 -18.26 -28.00
C HIS A 362 -25.23 -17.10 -28.34
N ASP A 363 -25.74 -15.88 -28.49
CA ASP A 363 -24.96 -14.69 -28.85
C ASP A 363 -24.52 -13.90 -27.61
N ASP A 364 -23.78 -14.55 -26.69
CA ASP A 364 -23.19 -13.80 -25.58
C ASP A 364 -21.94 -13.07 -26.01
N SER A 365 -21.94 -11.78 -25.70
CA SER A 365 -20.78 -10.94 -25.93
C SER A 365 -19.68 -11.17 -24.90
N VAL A 366 -19.99 -11.73 -23.72
CA VAL A 366 -19.02 -11.83 -22.63
C VAL A 366 -18.55 -13.27 -22.42
N VAL A 367 -17.23 -13.49 -22.54
CA VAL A 367 -16.58 -14.74 -22.17
C VAL A 367 -16.43 -14.79 -20.64
N PRO A 368 -16.99 -15.81 -19.96
CA PRO A 368 -16.87 -15.94 -18.52
C PRO A 368 -15.41 -16.16 -18.08
N PHE A 369 -15.03 -15.55 -16.97
CA PHE A 369 -13.70 -15.64 -16.35
C PHE A 369 -13.27 -17.10 -16.12
N PHE A 370 -14.20 -17.97 -15.72
CA PHE A 370 -13.87 -19.39 -15.47
C PHE A 370 -13.40 -20.13 -16.71
N ASP A 371 -13.93 -19.76 -17.88
CA ASP A 371 -13.54 -20.37 -19.16
C ASP A 371 -12.09 -19.94 -19.56
N LEU A 372 -11.51 -18.93 -18.89
CA LEU A 372 -10.15 -18.40 -19.14
C LEU A 372 -9.12 -18.83 -18.08
N LEU A 373 -9.55 -19.50 -17.00
CA LEU A 373 -8.67 -19.91 -15.91
C LEU A 373 -7.44 -20.72 -16.37
N PRO A 374 -7.56 -21.72 -17.28
CA PRO A 374 -6.39 -22.45 -17.77
C PRO A 374 -5.35 -21.55 -18.44
N GLN A 375 -5.80 -20.59 -19.28
CA GLN A 375 -4.90 -19.66 -19.97
C GLN A 375 -4.16 -18.73 -19.00
N LEU A 376 -4.81 -18.31 -17.92
CA LEU A 376 -4.18 -17.47 -16.89
C LEU A 376 -3.10 -18.26 -16.13
N VAL A 377 -3.35 -19.53 -15.82
CA VAL A 377 -2.35 -20.41 -15.21
C VAL A 377 -1.14 -20.61 -16.14
N ASP A 378 -1.37 -20.78 -17.45
CA ASP A 378 -0.30 -20.90 -18.45
C ASP A 378 0.55 -19.61 -18.56
N LEU A 379 -0.02 -18.44 -18.27
CA LEU A 379 0.73 -17.19 -18.13
C LEU A 379 1.54 -17.09 -16.82
N GLY A 380 1.46 -18.10 -15.95
CA GLY A 380 2.07 -18.13 -14.63
C GLY A 380 1.32 -17.27 -13.60
N ILE A 381 0.01 -17.07 -13.79
CA ILE A 381 -0.86 -16.35 -12.87
C ILE A 381 -1.66 -17.38 -12.06
N SER A 382 -1.44 -17.39 -10.75
CA SER A 382 -2.23 -18.21 -9.83
C SER A 382 -3.50 -17.46 -9.42
N ILE A 383 -4.54 -18.20 -9.09
CA ILE A 383 -5.84 -17.66 -8.71
C ILE A 383 -6.23 -18.20 -7.34
N ILE A 384 -6.62 -17.33 -6.42
CA ILE A 384 -7.34 -17.72 -5.20
C ILE A 384 -8.74 -17.15 -5.28
N ILE A 385 -9.75 -18.01 -5.27
CA ILE A 385 -11.15 -17.62 -5.30
C ILE A 385 -11.86 -18.00 -4.00
N CYS A 386 -12.50 -17.03 -3.37
CA CYS A 386 -13.43 -17.24 -2.27
C CYS A 386 -14.86 -17.28 -2.81
N SER A 387 -15.58 -18.35 -2.48
CA SER A 387 -16.97 -18.51 -2.88
C SER A 387 -17.79 -19.25 -1.82
N GLY A 388 -19.07 -18.90 -1.71
CA GLY A 388 -20.03 -19.52 -0.80
C GLY A 388 -21.27 -20.08 -1.48
N ALA A 389 -21.58 -19.67 -2.72
CA ALA A 389 -22.79 -20.12 -3.42
C ALA A 389 -22.50 -20.82 -4.76
N MET A 390 -21.42 -20.46 -5.43
CA MET A 390 -21.05 -21.04 -6.72
C MET A 390 -20.14 -22.28 -6.57
N SER A 391 -20.22 -23.20 -7.53
CA SER A 391 -19.42 -24.43 -7.55
C SER A 391 -18.61 -24.64 -8.83
N ALA A 392 -18.90 -23.93 -9.92
CA ALA A 392 -18.31 -24.21 -11.24
C ALA A 392 -16.78 -24.05 -11.32
N PHE A 393 -16.17 -23.26 -10.43
CA PHE A 393 -14.71 -23.12 -10.38
C PHE A 393 -14.02 -24.32 -9.70
N LEU A 394 -14.78 -25.19 -9.00
CA LEU A 394 -14.22 -26.37 -8.33
C LEU A 394 -13.66 -27.37 -9.32
N ASP A 395 -14.23 -27.43 -10.53
CA ASP A 395 -13.75 -28.24 -11.65
C ASP A 395 -12.33 -27.85 -12.09
N TYR A 396 -11.96 -26.58 -11.90
CA TYR A 396 -10.67 -26.02 -12.29
C TYR A 396 -9.63 -26.03 -11.16
N SER A 397 -10.10 -26.12 -9.92
CA SER A 397 -9.27 -25.91 -8.73
C SER A 397 -8.22 -26.99 -8.58
N ASP A 398 -6.97 -26.67 -8.23
CA ASP A 398 -5.95 -27.64 -7.84
C ASP A 398 -6.07 -27.97 -6.35
N GLN A 399 -6.24 -26.93 -5.52
CA GLN A 399 -6.49 -27.04 -4.08
C GLN A 399 -7.90 -26.54 -3.74
N ILE A 400 -8.61 -27.27 -2.88
CA ILE A 400 -9.89 -26.81 -2.31
C ILE A 400 -9.78 -26.82 -0.78
N ILE A 401 -9.97 -25.66 -0.20
CA ILE A 401 -9.94 -25.37 1.23
C ILE A 401 -11.38 -25.05 1.65
N MET A 402 -11.97 -25.87 2.51
CA MET A 402 -13.27 -25.59 3.09
C MET A 402 -13.08 -24.95 4.46
N ILE A 403 -13.72 -23.81 4.69
CA ILE A 403 -13.77 -23.16 5.99
C ILE A 403 -15.14 -23.42 6.62
N ASN A 404 -15.12 -24.03 7.80
CA ASN A 404 -16.30 -24.24 8.62
C ASN A 404 -16.03 -23.79 10.06
N LYS A 405 -16.87 -22.89 10.57
CA LYS A 405 -16.70 -22.27 11.90
C LYS A 405 -15.26 -21.82 12.15
N PHE A 406 -14.70 -21.06 11.19
CA PHE A 406 -13.36 -20.47 11.25
C PHE A 406 -12.19 -21.46 11.21
N VAL A 407 -12.45 -22.76 10.99
CA VAL A 407 -11.43 -23.80 10.85
C VAL A 407 -11.32 -24.23 9.40
N CYS A 408 -10.08 -24.34 8.89
CA CYS A 408 -9.79 -24.77 7.54
C CYS A 408 -9.65 -26.30 7.45
N TYR A 409 -10.21 -26.89 6.39
CA TYR A 409 -10.13 -28.30 6.07
C TYR A 409 -9.77 -28.47 4.59
N LYS A 410 -9.05 -29.53 4.25
CA LYS A 410 -9.00 -29.97 2.85
C LYS A 410 -10.38 -30.52 2.47
N PHE A 411 -10.95 -29.99 1.40
CA PHE A 411 -12.15 -30.59 0.82
C PHE A 411 -11.75 -31.76 -0.09
N ASP A 412 -12.45 -32.88 0.05
CA ASP A 412 -12.27 -34.05 -0.80
C ASP A 412 -13.14 -33.92 -2.06
N LYS A 413 -12.50 -33.74 -3.20
CA LYS A 413 -13.15 -33.60 -4.51
C LYS A 413 -14.05 -34.77 -4.87
N ASN A 414 -13.76 -35.98 -4.39
CA ASN A 414 -14.54 -37.17 -4.69
C ASN A 414 -15.95 -37.14 -4.09
N LYS A 415 -16.24 -36.19 -3.20
CA LYS A 415 -17.57 -36.01 -2.58
C LYS A 415 -18.58 -35.31 -3.48
N ILE A 416 -18.13 -34.77 -4.61
CA ILE A 416 -18.99 -34.10 -5.59
C ILE A 416 -18.65 -34.61 -6.99
N SER A 417 -19.64 -34.58 -7.87
CA SER A 417 -19.40 -34.77 -9.30
C SER A 417 -18.69 -33.52 -9.85
N LEU A 418 -17.51 -33.71 -10.41
CA LEU A 418 -16.78 -32.67 -11.14
C LEU A 418 -16.94 -32.91 -12.64
N ILE A 419 -16.98 -31.83 -13.40
CA ILE A 419 -16.98 -31.87 -14.86
C ILE A 419 -15.54 -31.85 -15.35
N GLU A 420 -15.22 -32.70 -16.33
CA GLU A 420 -13.90 -32.67 -16.96
C GLU A 420 -13.72 -31.35 -17.72
N VAL A 421 -12.75 -30.54 -17.28
CA VAL A 421 -12.43 -29.26 -17.90
C VAL A 421 -11.45 -29.50 -19.04
N ASN A 422 -11.82 -29.08 -20.24
CA ASN A 422 -10.88 -29.01 -21.34
C ASN A 422 -9.86 -27.88 -21.11
N ARG A 423 -8.62 -28.26 -20.80
CA ARG A 423 -7.49 -27.35 -20.56
C ARG A 423 -6.70 -26.99 -21.84
N ASP A 424 -7.04 -27.59 -22.99
CA ASP A 424 -6.24 -27.49 -24.24
C ASP A 424 -6.46 -26.19 -25.03
N LYS A 425 -7.15 -25.18 -24.46
CA LYS A 425 -7.31 -23.87 -25.12
C LYS A 425 -6.06 -23.01 -24.94
N SER A 426 -5.01 -23.34 -25.68
CA SER A 426 -3.69 -22.71 -25.61
C SER A 426 -3.53 -21.52 -26.59
N GLU A 427 -4.47 -20.57 -26.62
CA GLU A 427 -4.19 -19.31 -27.31
C GLU A 427 -3.32 -18.42 -26.42
N LYS A 428 -2.15 -18.01 -26.92
CA LYS A 428 -1.26 -17.11 -26.19
C LYS A 428 -1.91 -15.74 -26.05
N ILE A 429 -2.23 -15.36 -24.82
CA ILE A 429 -2.62 -13.99 -24.47
C ILE A 429 -1.47 -13.03 -24.81
N LYS A 430 -1.68 -12.16 -25.78
CA LYS A 430 -0.71 -11.12 -26.16
C LYS A 430 -0.80 -9.95 -25.17
N LYS A 431 0.33 -9.57 -24.57
CA LYS A 431 0.42 -8.36 -23.74
C LYS A 431 0.58 -7.14 -24.62
N ILE A 432 -0.44 -6.29 -24.64
CA ILE A 432 -0.45 -5.04 -25.41
C ILE A 432 -0.11 -3.89 -24.47
N LYS A 433 1.00 -3.19 -24.75
CA LYS A 433 1.45 -2.08 -23.91
C LYS A 433 0.51 -0.89 -24.09
N ARG A 434 0.23 -0.20 -23.00
CA ARG A 434 -0.58 1.04 -22.96
C ARG A 434 0.35 2.24 -22.85
N TYR A 435 0.05 3.32 -23.55
CA TYR A 435 0.79 4.58 -23.58
C TYR A 435 -0.16 5.73 -23.25
N LEU A 436 0.33 6.80 -22.64
CA LEU A 436 -0.46 8.02 -22.46
C LEU A 436 -0.62 8.73 -23.82
N ASN A 437 -1.81 9.21 -24.14
CA ASN A 437 -2.04 9.91 -25.40
C ASN A 437 -1.38 11.29 -25.41
N LYS A 438 -0.55 11.57 -26.43
CA LYS A 438 0.20 12.84 -26.57
C LYS A 438 -0.68 14.10 -26.64
N LYS A 439 -1.98 13.98 -26.93
CA LYS A 439 -2.92 15.10 -27.04
C LYS A 439 -3.50 15.56 -25.69
N ILE A 440 -3.07 14.98 -24.57
CA ILE A 440 -3.38 15.55 -23.27
C ILE A 440 -2.76 16.96 -23.24
N ASP A 441 -3.61 17.99 -23.15
CA ASP A 441 -3.13 19.36 -23.03
C ASP A 441 -2.43 19.51 -21.69
N LEU A 442 -1.10 19.38 -21.68
CA LEU A 442 -0.28 19.57 -20.49
C LEU A 442 -0.49 20.96 -19.86
N LYS A 443 -1.06 21.92 -20.60
CA LYS A 443 -1.45 23.24 -20.07
C LYS A 443 -2.72 23.19 -19.21
N SER A 444 -3.47 22.08 -19.09
CA SER A 444 -4.60 21.97 -18.14
C SER A 444 -4.22 21.24 -16.85
N LEU A 445 -3.23 20.35 -16.89
CA LEU A 445 -2.67 19.63 -15.74
C LEU A 445 -1.70 20.51 -14.94
N PHE A 446 -2.22 21.56 -14.35
CA PHE A 446 -1.43 22.39 -13.42
C PHE A 446 -1.33 21.76 -12.02
N PHE A 447 -2.13 20.73 -11.75
CA PHE A 447 -2.37 20.12 -10.44
C PHE A 447 -2.54 21.20 -9.36
N LYS A 448 -3.35 22.20 -9.72
CA LYS A 448 -3.66 23.35 -8.87
C LYS A 448 -4.56 22.93 -7.72
N GLU A 449 -5.47 22.01 -7.98
CA GLU A 449 -6.50 21.62 -7.03
C GLU A 449 -6.50 20.10 -6.80
N ILE A 450 -6.36 19.70 -5.55
CA ILE A 450 -6.51 18.31 -5.12
C ILE A 450 -7.53 18.31 -3.99
N LYS A 451 -8.67 17.67 -4.22
CA LYS A 451 -9.78 17.58 -3.26
C LYS A 451 -10.12 16.12 -3.01
N PHE A 452 -10.25 15.76 -1.75
CA PHE A 452 -10.79 14.47 -1.33
C PHE A 452 -12.30 14.64 -1.18
N LEU A 453 -13.06 14.08 -2.12
CA LEU A 453 -14.54 14.10 -2.09
C LEU A 453 -15.08 13.06 -1.09
N SER A 454 -14.32 11.98 -0.89
CA SER A 454 -14.44 11.02 0.22
C SER A 454 -13.08 10.39 0.46
N ASP A 455 -12.98 9.46 1.42
CA ASP A 455 -11.72 8.74 1.75
C ASP A 455 -11.08 8.03 0.54
N LYS A 456 -11.88 7.70 -0.49
CA LYS A 456 -11.45 6.91 -1.66
C LYS A 456 -11.89 7.50 -3.00
N LEU A 457 -12.44 8.72 -3.01
CA LEU A 457 -12.79 9.45 -4.23
C LEU A 457 -12.02 10.76 -4.25
N ILE A 458 -11.11 10.89 -5.21
CA ILE A 458 -10.15 11.99 -5.27
C ILE A 458 -10.39 12.76 -6.56
N LYS A 459 -10.42 14.08 -6.45
CA LYS A 459 -10.44 15.01 -7.57
C LYS A 459 -9.08 15.68 -7.70
N ILE A 460 -8.48 15.58 -8.88
CA ILE A 460 -7.20 16.17 -9.25
C ILE A 460 -7.45 17.06 -10.47
N ASP A 461 -7.50 18.38 -10.27
CA ASP A 461 -8.01 19.35 -11.24
C ASP A 461 -9.38 18.90 -11.81
N ASP A 462 -9.43 18.57 -13.10
CA ASP A 462 -10.63 18.13 -13.81
C ASP A 462 -10.84 16.61 -13.80
N TYR A 463 -9.89 15.85 -13.24
CA TYR A 463 -9.93 14.39 -13.20
C TYR A 463 -10.50 13.89 -11.88
N GLU A 464 -11.35 12.87 -11.96
CA GLU A 464 -11.85 12.13 -10.80
C GLU A 464 -11.30 10.71 -10.79
N VAL A 465 -10.93 10.22 -9.61
CA VAL A 465 -10.33 8.89 -9.40
C VAL A 465 -11.06 8.21 -8.24
N ASP A 466 -11.81 7.13 -8.54
CA ASP A 466 -12.42 6.26 -7.52
C ASP A 466 -11.52 5.05 -7.28
N ILE A 467 -11.05 4.90 -6.04
CA ILE A 467 -10.16 3.82 -5.60
C ILE A 467 -10.78 2.98 -4.48
N LYS A 468 -12.10 2.99 -4.31
CA LYS A 468 -12.80 2.23 -3.24
C LYS A 468 -12.50 0.74 -3.28
N ARG A 469 -12.24 0.20 -4.46
CA ARG A 469 -11.94 -1.22 -4.69
C ARG A 469 -10.45 -1.56 -4.66
N MET A 470 -9.57 -0.57 -4.48
CA MET A 470 -8.15 -0.80 -4.18
C MET A 470 -7.97 -1.02 -2.67
N THR A 471 -8.46 -2.17 -2.18
CA THR A 471 -8.60 -2.48 -0.75
C THR A 471 -7.27 -2.58 0.02
N ALA A 472 -6.18 -2.94 -0.65
CA ALA A 472 -4.82 -2.93 -0.07
C ALA A 472 -4.30 -1.52 0.29
N ILE A 473 -4.90 -0.46 -0.25
CA ILE A 473 -4.57 0.93 0.11
C ILE A 473 -5.34 1.26 1.39
N THR A 474 -4.68 1.20 2.53
CA THR A 474 -5.34 1.24 3.85
C THR A 474 -5.34 2.63 4.51
N ASN A 475 -4.37 3.48 4.17
CA ASN A 475 -4.13 4.75 4.86
C ASN A 475 -4.02 5.95 3.90
N ALA A 476 -4.13 7.17 4.44
CA ALA A 476 -4.13 8.40 3.65
C ALA A 476 -2.74 8.71 3.07
N GLU A 477 -1.67 8.32 3.75
CA GLU A 477 -0.28 8.53 3.33
C GLU A 477 0.06 7.76 2.05
N LYS A 478 -0.48 6.54 1.88
CA LYS A 478 -0.43 5.80 0.61
C LYS A 478 -1.23 6.51 -0.49
N ILE A 479 -2.39 7.07 -0.16
CA ILE A 479 -3.18 7.84 -1.16
C ILE A 479 -2.43 9.10 -1.60
N ASN A 480 -1.82 9.84 -0.67
CA ASN A 480 -0.97 10.99 -1.01
C ASN A 480 0.13 10.59 -2.00
N THR A 481 0.71 9.41 -1.78
CA THR A 481 1.76 8.84 -2.62
C THR A 481 1.25 8.51 -4.02
N LEU A 482 0.06 7.89 -4.14
CA LEU A 482 -0.57 7.62 -5.44
C LEU A 482 -0.87 8.91 -6.21
N VAL A 483 -1.41 9.91 -5.53
CA VAL A 483 -1.70 11.22 -6.14
C VAL A 483 -0.43 11.85 -6.69
N ILE A 484 0.64 11.91 -5.90
CA ILE A 484 1.89 12.52 -6.38
C ILE A 484 2.59 11.67 -7.45
N ALA A 485 2.50 10.34 -7.38
CA ALA A 485 3.01 9.46 -8.41
C ALA A 485 2.26 9.67 -9.73
N ALA A 486 0.93 9.77 -9.70
CA ALA A 486 0.13 10.07 -10.88
C ALA A 486 0.49 11.44 -11.49
N ILE A 487 0.69 12.46 -10.67
CA ILE A 487 1.17 13.78 -11.12
C ILE A 487 2.49 13.66 -11.89
N GLN A 488 3.44 12.87 -11.40
CA GLN A 488 4.72 12.68 -12.07
C GLN A 488 4.61 11.83 -13.34
N VAL A 489 3.74 10.82 -13.35
CA VAL A 489 3.45 10.01 -14.54
C VAL A 489 2.87 10.88 -15.66
N LEU A 490 1.97 11.81 -15.32
CA LEU A 490 1.28 12.65 -16.31
C LEU A 490 2.04 13.93 -16.70
N GLY A 491 2.85 14.46 -15.79
CA GLY A 491 3.42 15.81 -15.90
C GLY A 491 4.69 15.96 -16.73
N LYS A 492 5.32 14.86 -17.17
CA LYS A 492 6.57 14.92 -17.97
C LYS A 492 6.30 14.59 -19.45
N PRO A 493 6.70 15.46 -20.41
CA PRO A 493 6.52 15.18 -21.84
C PRO A 493 7.15 13.89 -22.33
N GLU A 494 8.31 13.50 -21.79
CA GLU A 494 8.99 12.24 -22.13
C GLU A 494 8.17 10.98 -21.83
N ASN A 495 7.27 11.03 -20.83
CA ASN A 495 6.47 9.88 -20.42
C ASN A 495 5.47 9.45 -21.50
N TYR A 496 5.12 10.33 -22.44
CA TYR A 496 4.21 10.02 -23.55
C TYR A 496 4.86 9.19 -24.66
N SER A 497 6.16 8.89 -24.54
CA SER A 497 6.90 7.99 -25.45
C SER A 497 7.15 6.59 -24.86
N LYS A 498 6.89 6.41 -23.57
CA LYS A 498 7.08 5.17 -22.83
C LYS A 498 5.74 4.55 -22.49
N SER A 499 5.73 3.24 -22.27
CA SER A 499 4.52 2.60 -21.78
C SER A 499 4.19 3.09 -20.38
N LEU A 500 2.91 3.04 -20.01
CA LEU A 500 2.43 3.44 -18.70
C LEU A 500 3.14 2.66 -17.57
N LEU A 501 3.41 1.37 -17.77
CA LEU A 501 4.12 0.57 -16.78
C LEU A 501 5.56 1.06 -16.59
N GLU A 502 6.30 1.30 -17.67
CA GLU A 502 7.66 1.85 -17.62
C GLU A 502 7.68 3.23 -16.92
N ASN A 503 6.67 4.07 -17.17
CA ASN A 503 6.51 5.35 -16.45
C ASN A 503 6.29 5.15 -14.95
N CYS A 504 5.43 4.19 -14.56
CA CYS A 504 5.19 3.88 -13.14
C CYS A 504 6.46 3.33 -12.45
N GLU A 505 7.24 2.49 -13.13
CA GLU A 505 8.51 1.94 -12.63
C GLU A 505 9.56 3.04 -12.42
N GLU A 506 9.69 3.96 -13.37
CA GLU A 506 10.59 5.10 -13.26
C GLU A 506 10.18 6.04 -12.12
N VAL A 507 8.89 6.36 -12.02
CA VAL A 507 8.36 7.20 -10.94
C VAL A 507 8.60 6.54 -9.59
N TYR A 508 8.28 5.26 -9.43
CA TYR A 508 8.55 4.52 -8.20
C TYR A 508 10.05 4.56 -7.84
N SER A 509 10.95 4.33 -8.80
CA SER A 509 12.39 4.38 -8.58
C SER A 509 12.86 5.76 -8.11
N ASN A 510 12.36 6.83 -8.74
CA ASN A 510 12.67 8.20 -8.38
C ASN A 510 12.20 8.57 -6.96
N PHE A 511 11.04 8.07 -6.54
CA PHE A 511 10.53 8.31 -5.19
C PHE A 511 11.28 7.51 -4.12
N PHE A 512 11.50 6.21 -4.36
CA PHE A 512 11.81 5.24 -3.30
C PHE A 512 13.25 4.69 -3.32
N ASN A 513 14.01 4.90 -4.40
CA ASN A 513 15.39 4.38 -4.51
C ASN A 513 16.43 5.49 -4.38
N ASP A 514 16.29 6.62 -5.08
CA ASP A 514 17.45 7.48 -5.33
C ASP A 514 17.56 8.75 -4.47
N ASN A 515 16.48 9.47 -4.12
CA ASN A 515 16.58 10.66 -3.25
C ASN A 515 15.19 11.19 -2.84
N TRP A 516 14.57 10.66 -1.79
CA TRP A 516 13.31 11.22 -1.27
C TRP A 516 13.43 12.73 -0.95
N SER A 517 14.60 13.18 -0.52
CA SER A 517 14.91 14.59 -0.20
C SER A 517 14.97 15.54 -1.40
N LYS A 518 15.00 15.04 -2.64
CA LYS A 518 15.17 15.85 -3.86
C LYS A 518 13.96 15.83 -4.79
N VAL A 519 12.84 15.22 -4.41
CA VAL A 519 11.62 15.32 -5.23
C VAL A 519 11.20 16.80 -5.26
N SER A 520 11.63 17.49 -6.31
CA SER A 520 11.43 18.91 -6.54
C SER A 520 9.96 19.15 -6.89
N LEU A 521 9.12 19.24 -5.86
CA LEU A 521 7.71 19.58 -5.97
C LEU A 521 7.50 21.09 -5.90
N SER A 522 8.38 21.88 -6.53
CA SER A 522 8.43 23.35 -6.40
C SER A 522 7.09 24.06 -6.70
N ASN A 523 6.15 23.37 -7.37
CA ASN A 523 4.86 23.92 -7.74
C ASN A 523 3.66 23.37 -6.95
N PHE A 524 3.78 22.27 -6.19
CA PHE A 524 2.61 21.55 -5.64
C PHE A 524 2.35 21.82 -4.15
N TYR A 525 1.07 21.87 -3.77
CA TYR A 525 0.62 22.00 -2.37
C TYR A 525 0.96 20.80 -1.48
N LEU A 526 1.46 19.72 -2.07
CA LEU A 526 1.69 18.43 -1.39
C LEU A 526 3.07 18.28 -0.74
N TYR A 527 3.99 19.26 -0.88
CA TYR A 527 5.32 19.20 -0.27
C TYR A 527 5.29 18.95 1.25
N ASP A 528 4.23 19.41 1.93
CA ASP A 528 4.05 19.24 3.37
C ASP A 528 3.25 17.98 3.74
N MET A 529 3.11 16.99 2.86
CA MET A 529 2.37 15.76 3.17
C MET A 529 3.29 14.66 3.70
N PHE A 530 2.69 13.71 4.41
CA PHE A 530 3.34 12.45 4.71
C PHE A 530 3.00 11.44 3.62
N TYR A 531 4.00 10.63 3.26
CA TYR A 531 3.94 9.67 2.18
C TYR A 531 4.44 8.33 2.66
N GLU A 532 3.79 7.27 2.20
CA GLU A 532 4.09 5.89 2.53
C GLU A 532 4.11 5.05 1.26
N GLU A 533 4.99 4.05 1.24
CA GLU A 533 5.23 3.21 0.09
C GLU A 533 3.96 2.56 -0.48
N VAL A 534 3.88 2.62 -1.81
CA VAL A 534 2.88 1.94 -2.63
C VAL A 534 3.61 1.14 -3.70
N ARG A 535 2.98 0.10 -4.23
CA ARG A 535 3.60 -0.71 -5.28
C ARG A 535 3.44 -0.02 -6.63
N ILE A 536 4.30 -0.37 -7.57
CA ILE A 536 4.20 0.06 -8.98
C ILE A 536 2.81 -0.28 -9.55
N ILE A 537 2.30 -1.45 -9.20
CA ILE A 537 0.94 -1.93 -9.53
C ILE A 537 -0.14 -0.95 -9.05
N ASP A 538 -0.01 -0.44 -7.82
CA ASP A 538 -1.00 0.45 -7.25
C ASP A 538 -1.01 1.80 -8.00
N ILE A 539 0.16 2.31 -8.39
CA ILE A 539 0.28 3.52 -9.22
C ILE A 539 -0.39 3.28 -10.59
N TYR A 540 -0.11 2.14 -11.23
CA TYR A 540 -0.70 1.78 -12.51
C TYR A 540 -2.22 1.69 -12.45
N PHE A 541 -2.76 1.05 -11.42
CA PHE A 541 -4.20 0.92 -11.18
C PHE A 541 -4.85 2.28 -10.92
N PHE A 542 -4.19 3.15 -10.14
CA PHE A 542 -4.65 4.50 -9.88
C PHE A 542 -4.77 5.33 -11.16
N VAL A 543 -3.73 5.32 -12.01
CA VAL A 543 -3.74 6.09 -13.26
C VAL A 543 -4.81 5.60 -14.23
N ASN A 544 -5.02 4.28 -14.36
CA ASN A 544 -6.10 3.76 -15.21
C ASN A 544 -7.52 4.07 -14.69
N ARG A 545 -7.67 4.51 -13.44
CA ARG A 545 -8.94 4.95 -12.86
C ARG A 545 -9.21 6.45 -12.99
N MET A 546 -8.25 7.22 -13.50
CA MET A 546 -8.44 8.66 -13.69
C MET A 546 -9.37 8.93 -14.87
N ARG A 547 -10.59 9.39 -14.56
CA ARG A 547 -11.65 9.62 -15.55
C ARG A 547 -11.27 10.73 -16.51
N GLY A 548 -11.30 10.43 -17.81
CA GLY A 548 -10.98 11.39 -18.88
C GLY A 548 -9.54 11.30 -19.41
N LEU A 549 -8.68 10.46 -18.83
CA LEU A 549 -7.36 10.19 -19.41
C LEU A 549 -7.48 9.37 -20.69
N GLN A 550 -6.77 9.81 -21.73
CA GLN A 550 -6.72 9.10 -23.01
C GLN A 550 -5.43 8.29 -23.12
N PHE A 551 -5.55 7.08 -23.64
CA PHE A 551 -4.47 6.13 -23.84
C PHE A 551 -4.34 5.70 -25.31
N GLU A 552 -3.13 5.33 -25.69
CA GLU A 552 -2.78 4.71 -26.96
C GLU A 552 -2.19 3.31 -26.70
N ARG A 553 -2.09 2.48 -27.74
CA ARG A 553 -1.55 1.12 -27.66
C ARG A 553 -0.52 0.91 -28.79
N ASN A 554 0.43 0.00 -28.59
CA ASN A 554 1.44 -0.34 -29.59
C ASN A 554 0.92 -1.29 -30.68
#